data_AF-A0A432TR75-F1
#
_entry.id   AF-A0A432TR75-F1
#
_cell.length_a   1.000
_cell.length_b   1.000
_cell.length_c   1.000
_cell.angle_alpha   90.00
_cell.angle_beta   90.00
_cell.angle_gamma   90.00
#
_symmetry.space_group_name_H-M   'P 1'
#
loop_
_entity.id
_entity.type
_entity.pdbx_description
1 polymer ?
#
loop_
_entity_poly.entity_id
_entity_poly.type
_entity_poly.pdbx_seq_one_letter_code
_entity_poly.pdbx_strand_id
1 'polypeptide(L)' 'MANYSTSQFKNGLKLMLDGNPCSIISNEIRKPGKGQ' A
#
# COMPACT_ATOMS: atom_id res chain seq x y z
N MET A 1 3.01 13.26 10.69
CA MET A 1 3.43 11.96 10.12
C MET A 1 2.26 11.45 9.30
N ALA A 2 2.37 11.41 7.98
CA ALA A 2 1.25 11.02 7.13
C ALA A 2 1.02 9.51 7.26
N ASN A 3 -0.05 9.11 7.95
CA ASN A 3 -0.48 7.73 8.02
C ASN A 3 -1.34 7.44 6.79
N TYR A 4 -0.85 6.59 5.89
CA TYR A 4 -1.60 6.11 4.74
C TYR A 4 -2.18 4.74 5.07
N SER A 5 -3.50 4.59 4.94
CA SER A 5 -4.14 3.27 5.04
C SER A 5 -3.97 2.50 3.72
N THR A 6 -3.93 1.18 3.78
CA THR A 6 -3.90 0.30 2.58
C THR A 6 -5.07 0.54 1.64
N SER A 7 -6.19 1.05 2.15
CA SER A 7 -7.36 1.47 1.38
C SER A 7 -7.12 2.73 0.52
N GLN A 8 -6.06 3.50 0.81
CA GLN A 8 -5.70 4.72 0.09
C GLN A 8 -4.59 4.50 -0.93
N PHE A 9 -4.15 3.24 -1.11
CA PHE A 9 -3.08 2.89 -2.03
C PHE A 9 -3.56 3.06 -3.47
N LYS A 10 -2.96 4.05 -4.14
CA LYS A 10 -3.15 4.35 -5.56
C LYS A 10 -1.79 4.23 -6.27
N ASN A 11 -1.83 3.94 -7.56
CA ASN A 11 -0.62 3.92 -8.38
C ASN A 11 0.03 5.32 -8.36
N GLY A 12 1.35 5.35 -8.15
CA GLY A 12 2.12 6.59 -7.99
C GLY A 12 2.13 7.17 -6.57
N LEU A 13 1.45 6.57 -5.60
CA LEU A 13 1.56 6.99 -4.20
C LEU A 13 2.98 6.69 -3.69
N LYS A 14 3.62 7.69 -3.09
CA LYS A 14 4.95 7.55 -2.48
C LYS A 14 4.84 7.23 -1.00
N LEU A 15 5.54 6.18 -0.58
CA LEU A 15 5.59 5.64 0.77
C LEU A 15 7.03 5.67 1.25
N MET A 16 7.24 5.71 2.56
CA MET A 16 8.53 5.36 3.15
C MET A 16 8.46 3.90 3.60
N LEU A 17 9.26 3.03 3.00
CA LEU A 17 9.43 1.63 3.37
C LEU A 17 10.87 1.45 3.85
N ASP A 18 11.05 1.01 5.11
CA ASP A 18 12.36 0.80 5.73
C ASP A 18 13.31 2.02 5.60
N GLY A 19 12.74 3.23 5.72
CA GLY A 19 13.49 4.49 5.61
C GLY A 19 13.77 4.96 4.18
N ASN A 20 13.33 4.21 3.16
CA ASN A 20 13.53 4.54 1.76
C ASN A 20 12.23 5.00 1.07
N PRO A 21 12.28 6.03 0.21
CA PRO A 21 11.12 6.46 -0.55
C PRO A 21 10.82 5.49 -1.70
N CYS A 22 9.67 4.84 -1.65
CA CYS A 22 9.18 3.92 -2.68
C CYS A 22 7.88 4.44 -3.29
N SER A 23 7.61 4.11 -4.56
CA SER A 23 6.33 4.44 -5.21
C SER A 23 5.54 3.16 -5.48
N ILE A 24 4.23 3.17 -5.22
CA ILE A 24 3.35 2.05 -5.57
C ILE A 24 3.21 1.98 -7.09
N ILE A 25 3.64 0.87 -7.69
CA ILE A 25 3.51 0.61 -9.14
C ILE A 25 2.16 -0.05 -9.45
N SER A 26 1.77 -1.04 -8.62
CA SER A 26 0.50 -1.74 -8.71
C SER A 26 0.05 -2.15 -7.30
N ASN A 27 -1.25 -2.05 -7.03
CA ASN A 27 -1.86 -2.49 -5.78
C ASN A 27 -2.90 -3.58 -6.08
N GLU A 28 -2.62 -4.82 -5.66
CA GLU A 28 -3.56 -5.94 -5.78
C GLU A 28 -4.20 -6.25 -4.44
N ILE A 29 -5.50 -5.93 -4.31
CA ILE A 29 -6.28 -6.30 -3.13
C ILE A 29 -6.67 -7.78 -3.26
N ARG A 30 -5.92 -8.65 -2.59
CA ARG A 30 -6.29 -10.06 -2.45
C ARG A 30 -7.21 -10.23 -1.24
N LYS A 31 -8.41 -10.76 -1.46
CA LYS A 31 -9.26 -11.25 -0.39
C LYS A 31 -8.91 -12.73 -0.17
N PRO A 32 -8.33 -13.13 0.98
CA PRO A 32 -8.22 -14.55 1.29
C PRO A 32 -9.63 -15.16 1.33
N GLY A 33 -9.73 -16.46 1.04
CA GLY A 33 -11.01 -17.19 1.02
C GLY A 33 -11.66 -17.28 2.40
N LYS A 34 -12.39 -18.37 2.70
CA LYS A 34 -13.03 -18.55 4.02
C LYS A 34 -11.96 -18.50 5.13
N GLY A 35 -12.01 -17.42 5.92
CA GLY A 35 -11.06 -17.12 7.00
C GLY A 35 -10.14 -15.95 6.63
N GLN A 36 -10.55 -14.74 7.02
CA GLN A 36 -9.65 -13.60 7.20
C GLN A 36 -9.10 -13.67 8.62
#